data_AF-A0A1W1E8F6-F1
#
_entry.id   AF-A0A1W1E8F6-F1
#
_cell.length_a   1.000
_cell.length_b   1.000
_cell.length_c   1.000
_cell.angle_alpha   90.00
_cell.angle_beta   90.00
_cell.angle_gamma   90.00
#
_symmetry.space_group_name_H-M   'P 1'
#
loop_
_entity.id
_entity.type
_entity.pdbx_description
1 polymer ?
#
loop_
_entity_poly.entity_id
_entity_poly.type
_entity_poly.pdbx_seq_one_letter_code
_entity_poly.pdbx_strand_id
1 'polypeptide(L)'
;MWQVYFGQWQSGRLKRLPYLGYDVLLMVLGFVIVMGMFLLAGGSMEGMLGMDPTAFLESMGLFVIFGIFIVFIALGVANLNIMAKRFRDMGLPAWGMVAGTILVSIVLNLLFPSQQMEVNTAVVDMNGALSTAGSMHASTGSIVTEGFNLFVFLCLVLIPSDTFGNKNTTAE
;
A
#
# COMPACT_ATOMS: atom_id res chain seq x y z
N MET A 1 14.31 -5.75 -27.75
CA MET A 1 14.18 -5.22 -26.37
C MET A 1 12.82 -5.53 -25.74
N TRP A 2 11.71 -5.50 -26.49
CA TRP A 2 10.38 -5.91 -25.98
C TRP A 2 10.35 -7.33 -25.36
N GLN A 3 11.03 -8.29 -25.99
CA GLN A 3 11.17 -9.65 -25.46
C GLN A 3 12.03 -9.76 -24.19
N VAL A 4 12.88 -8.76 -23.90
CA VAL A 4 13.66 -8.72 -22.65
C VAL A 4 12.78 -8.28 -21.47
N TYR A 5 11.86 -7.34 -21.71
CA TYR A 5 10.93 -6.85 -20.68
C TYR A 5 9.69 -7.73 -20.50
N PHE A 6 9.16 -8.30 -21.59
CA PHE A 6 7.88 -9.03 -21.59
C PHE A 6 8.02 -10.53 -21.84
N GLY A 7 9.15 -11.00 -22.38
CA GLY A 7 9.37 -12.41 -22.71
C GLY A 7 9.53 -13.34 -21.51
N GLN A 8 9.67 -12.79 -20.30
CA GLN A 8 9.80 -13.57 -19.07
C GLN A 8 8.56 -13.52 -18.16
N TRP A 9 7.40 -13.12 -18.67
CA TRP A 9 6.15 -13.11 -17.89
C TRP A 9 5.78 -14.49 -17.33
N GLN A 10 6.21 -15.57 -17.99
CA GLN A 10 6.01 -16.95 -17.55
C GLN A 10 7.20 -17.60 -16.82
N SER A 11 8.45 -17.14 -17.02
CA SER A 11 9.67 -17.82 -16.52
C SER A 11 10.66 -16.95 -15.73
N GLY A 12 10.39 -15.65 -15.56
CA GLY A 12 11.39 -14.68 -15.08
C GLY A 12 11.53 -14.58 -13.57
N ARG A 13 12.64 -15.12 -13.04
CA ARG A 13 13.17 -14.75 -11.74
C ARG A 13 13.42 -13.24 -11.69
N LEU A 14 12.73 -12.51 -10.83
CA LEU A 14 13.11 -11.13 -10.52
C LEU A 14 14.35 -11.17 -9.62
N LYS A 15 15.49 -10.71 -10.15
CA LYS A 15 16.64 -10.32 -9.31
C LYS A 15 16.16 -9.28 -8.29
N ARG A 16 16.80 -9.22 -7.10
CA ARG A 16 16.38 -8.35 -5.99
C ARG A 16 16.20 -6.87 -6.36
N LEU A 17 17.10 -6.31 -7.18
CA LEU A 17 17.04 -4.88 -7.56
C LEU A 17 15.77 -4.51 -8.36
N PRO A 18 15.36 -5.30 -9.38
CA PRO A 18 14.08 -5.10 -10.06
C PRO A 18 12.86 -5.05 -9.15
N TYR A 19 12.79 -5.88 -8.10
CA TYR A 19 11.62 -5.93 -7.21
C TYR A 19 11.38 -4.58 -6.53
N LEU A 20 12.42 -4.02 -5.88
CA LEU A 20 12.33 -2.72 -5.23
C LEU A 20 12.01 -1.61 -6.25
N GLY A 21 12.62 -1.69 -7.44
CA GLY A 21 12.35 -0.75 -8.53
C GLY A 21 10.88 -0.76 -8.97
N TYR A 22 10.27 -1.94 -9.12
CA TYR A 22 8.86 -2.05 -9.50
C TYR A 22 7.92 -1.59 -8.38
N ASP A 23 8.25 -1.87 -7.13
CA ASP A 23 7.46 -1.43 -5.97
C ASP A 23 7.47 0.09 -5.83
N VAL A 24 8.66 0.71 -5.88
CA VAL A 24 8.81 2.18 -5.87
C VAL A 24 8.15 2.81 -7.08
N LEU A 25 8.32 2.23 -8.28
CA LEU A 25 7.66 2.73 -9.49
C LEU A 25 6.14 2.68 -9.36
N LEU A 26 5.59 1.61 -8.79
CA LEU A 26 4.16 1.48 -8.56
C LEU A 26 3.66 2.50 -7.54
N MET A 27 4.42 2.75 -6.47
CA MET A 27 4.12 3.78 -5.48
C MET A 27 4.10 5.18 -6.10
N VAL A 28 5.12 5.53 -6.89
CA VAL A 28 5.19 6.82 -7.58
C VAL A 28 4.06 6.95 -8.61
N LEU A 29 3.80 5.90 -9.39
CA LEU A 29 2.72 5.90 -10.37
C LEU A 29 1.36 6.07 -9.69
N GLY A 30 1.11 5.33 -8.60
CA GLY A 30 -0.12 5.45 -7.82
C GLY A 30 -0.30 6.85 -7.25
N PHE A 31 0.76 7.44 -6.69
CA PHE A 31 0.75 8.82 -6.20
C PHE A 31 0.41 9.81 -7.31
N VAL A 32 1.07 9.72 -8.47
CA VAL A 32 0.82 10.60 -9.61
C VAL A 32 -0.61 10.47 -10.14
N ILE A 33 -1.14 9.25 -10.24
CA ILE A 33 -2.51 9.01 -10.71
C ILE A 33 -3.54 9.57 -9.73
N VAL A 34 -3.38 9.31 -8.43
CA VAL A 34 -4.30 9.81 -7.40
C VAL A 34 -4.26 11.34 -7.33
N MET A 35 -3.07 11.94 -7.30
CA MET A 35 -2.91 13.40 -7.33
C MET A 35 -3.45 14.01 -8.63
N GLY A 36 -3.20 13.37 -9.77
CA GLY A 36 -3.71 13.82 -11.07
C GLY A 36 -5.23 13.81 -11.13
N MET A 37 -5.88 12.73 -10.68
CA MET A 37 -7.35 12.67 -10.60
C MET A 37 -7.92 13.71 -9.64
N PHE A 38 -7.23 13.96 -8.53
CA PHE A 38 -7.64 14.98 -7.57
C PHE A 38 -7.60 16.39 -8.17
N LEU A 39 -6.50 16.75 -8.85
CA LEU A 39 -6.36 18.06 -9.50
C LEU A 39 -7.38 18.22 -10.66
N LEU A 40 -7.63 17.17 -11.43
CA LEU A 40 -8.62 17.17 -12.51
C LEU A 40 -10.05 17.35 -11.99
N ALA A 41 -10.33 16.91 -10.77
CA ALA A 41 -11.61 17.10 -10.11
C ALA A 41 -11.82 18.52 -9.55
N GLY A 42 -10.89 19.44 -9.80
CA GLY A 42 -10.94 20.82 -9.27
C GLY A 42 -10.48 20.93 -7.82
N GLY A 43 -9.86 19.87 -7.28
CA GLY A 43 -9.33 19.87 -5.93
C GLY A 43 -8.15 20.83 -5.78
N SER A 44 -8.17 21.66 -4.73
CA SER A 44 -7.01 22.44 -4.29
C SER A 44 -6.28 21.72 -3.16
N MET A 45 -4.94 21.84 -3.13
CA MET A 45 -4.14 21.27 -2.02
C MET A 45 -4.53 21.87 -0.66
N GLU A 46 -4.98 23.13 -0.64
CA GLU A 46 -5.54 23.78 0.56
C GLU A 46 -6.87 23.15 1.02
N GLY A 47 -7.71 22.72 0.08
CA GLY A 47 -8.95 22.01 0.38
C GLY A 47 -8.73 20.63 0.99
N MET A 48 -7.64 19.94 0.64
CA MET A 48 -7.33 18.62 1.22
C MET A 48 -6.90 18.67 2.69
N LEU A 49 -6.22 19.73 3.10
CA LEU A 49 -5.57 19.79 4.42
C LEU A 49 -6.47 20.32 5.54
N GLY A 50 -7.64 20.87 5.20
CA GLY A 50 -8.53 21.50 6.19
C GLY A 50 -10.03 21.21 6.02
N MET A 51 -10.43 20.41 5.04
CA MET A 51 -11.84 20.11 4.79
C MET A 51 -12.28 18.84 5.52
N ASP A 52 -13.53 18.84 6.00
CA ASP A 52 -14.21 17.65 6.49
C ASP A 52 -14.23 16.57 5.38
N PRO A 53 -13.86 15.31 5.66
CA PRO A 53 -13.89 14.20 4.69
C PRO A 53 -15.23 14.03 3.97
N THR A 54 -16.34 14.41 4.61
CA THR A 54 -17.68 14.34 4.01
C THR A 54 -17.88 15.39 2.93
N ALA A 55 -17.59 16.66 3.23
CA ALA A 55 -17.61 17.76 2.28
C ALA A 55 -16.62 17.54 1.12
N PHE A 56 -15.48 16.88 1.40
CA PHE A 56 -14.52 16.47 0.39
C PHE A 56 -15.15 15.49 -0.61
N LEU A 57 -15.78 14.42 -0.12
CA LEU A 57 -16.42 13.41 -0.99
C LEU A 57 -17.59 14.00 -1.78
N GLU A 58 -18.36 14.92 -1.21
CA GLU A 58 -19.44 15.62 -1.91
C GLU A 58 -18.92 16.55 -3.02
N SER A 59 -17.75 17.15 -2.83
CA SER A 59 -17.09 17.95 -3.88
C SER A 59 -16.59 17.08 -5.04
N MET A 60 -16.34 15.79 -4.79
CA MET A 60 -15.91 14.85 -5.82
C MET A 60 -17.11 14.41 -6.66
N GLY A 61 -17.08 14.71 -7.96
CA GLY A 61 -18.07 14.15 -8.88
C GLY A 61 -18.07 12.62 -8.84
N LEU A 62 -19.25 12.00 -8.97
CA LEU A 62 -19.43 10.54 -8.92
C LEU A 62 -18.47 9.78 -9.85
N PHE A 63 -18.17 10.32 -11.03
CA PHE A 63 -17.18 9.73 -11.96
C PHE A 63 -15.76 9.67 -11.38
N VAL A 64 -15.35 10.68 -10.62
CA VAL A 64 -14.03 10.73 -9.98
C VAL A 64 -13.95 9.70 -8.87
N ILE A 65 -15.02 9.54 -8.08
CA ILE A 65 -15.10 8.51 -7.03
C ILE A 65 -14.94 7.11 -7.63
N PHE A 66 -15.68 6.80 -8.70
CA PHE A 66 -15.53 5.52 -9.40
C PHE A 66 -14.14 5.34 -10.01
N GLY A 67 -13.57 6.39 -10.60
CA GLY A 67 -12.22 6.37 -11.15
C GLY A 67 -11.17 6.07 -10.09
N ILE A 68 -11.23 6.74 -8.93
CA ILE A 68 -10.39 6.49 -7.78
C ILE A 68 -10.53 5.04 -7.32
N PHE A 69 -11.76 4.55 -7.14
CA PHE A 69 -12.01 3.18 -6.70
C PHE A 69 -11.37 2.14 -7.64
N ILE A 70 -11.53 2.30 -8.95
CA ILE A 70 -10.93 1.41 -9.96
C ILE A 70 -9.40 1.45 -9.89
N VAL A 71 -8.81 2.64 -9.75
CA VAL A 71 -7.36 2.80 -9.60
C VAL A 71 -6.86 2.10 -8.35
N PHE A 72 -7.54 2.24 -7.21
CA PHE A 72 -7.16 1.55 -5.98
C PHE A 72 -7.20 0.02 -6.12
N ILE A 73 -8.22 -0.52 -6.80
CA ILE A 73 -8.26 -1.96 -7.11
C ILE A 73 -7.07 -2.35 -8.00
N ALA A 74 -6.80 -1.58 -9.05
CA ALA A 74 -5.70 -1.88 -9.98
C ALA A 74 -4.33 -1.85 -9.27
N LEU A 75 -4.09 -0.85 -8.42
CA LEU A 75 -2.88 -0.74 -7.60
C LEU A 75 -2.79 -1.89 -6.58
N GLY A 76 -3.91 -2.26 -5.94
CA GLY A 76 -3.97 -3.40 -5.03
C GLY A 76 -3.60 -4.71 -5.72
N VAL A 77 -4.19 -4.99 -6.88
CA VAL A 77 -3.87 -6.17 -7.70
C VAL A 77 -2.41 -6.15 -8.16
N ALA A 78 -1.89 -4.99 -8.56
CA ALA A 78 -0.48 -4.85 -8.96
C ALA A 78 0.47 -5.15 -7.80
N ASN A 79 0.21 -4.62 -6.60
CA ASN A 79 0.97 -4.90 -5.38
C ASN A 79 0.96 -6.39 -5.03
N LEU A 80 -0.22 -7.01 -4.99
CA LEU A 80 -0.37 -8.43 -4.71
C LEU A 80 0.36 -9.30 -5.75
N ASN A 81 0.34 -8.90 -7.02
CA ASN A 81 1.04 -9.62 -8.08
C ASN A 81 2.57 -9.52 -7.94
N ILE A 82 3.09 -8.33 -7.60
CA ILE A 82 4.53 -8.14 -7.33
C ILE A 82 4.97 -9.00 -6.13
N MET A 83 4.18 -9.03 -5.06
CA MET A 83 4.42 -9.86 -3.87
C MET A 83 4.38 -11.37 -4.20
N ALA A 84 3.37 -11.81 -4.95
CA ALA A 84 3.24 -13.21 -5.38
C ALA A 84 4.43 -13.64 -6.24
N LYS A 85 4.84 -12.81 -7.21
CA LYS A 85 6.03 -13.07 -8.02
C LYS A 85 7.26 -13.21 -7.13
N ARG A 86 7.41 -12.37 -6.10
CA ARG A 86 8.57 -12.44 -5.21
C ARG A 86 8.60 -13.71 -4.37
N PHE A 87 7.46 -14.15 -3.82
CA PHE A 87 7.39 -15.44 -3.14
C PHE A 87 7.70 -16.62 -4.07
N ARG A 88 7.22 -16.58 -5.32
CA ARG A 88 7.57 -17.58 -6.34
C ARG A 88 9.08 -17.64 -6.58
N ASP A 89 9.73 -16.48 -6.66
CA ASP A 89 11.18 -16.37 -6.87
C ASP A 89 11.99 -16.83 -5.66
N MET A 90 11.40 -16.88 -4.47
CA MET A 90 11.99 -17.49 -3.29
C MET A 90 11.87 -19.02 -3.29
N GLY A 91 11.08 -19.61 -4.20
CA GLY A 91 10.76 -21.04 -4.23
C GLY A 91 9.54 -21.43 -3.40
N LEU A 92 8.78 -20.45 -2.91
CA LEU A 92 7.60 -20.67 -2.07
C LEU A 92 6.31 -20.70 -2.90
N PRO A 93 5.23 -21.36 -2.44
CA PRO A 93 3.93 -21.34 -3.10
C PRO A 93 3.35 -19.91 -3.10
N ALA A 94 3.52 -19.20 -4.21
CA ALA A 94 3.29 -17.76 -4.38
C ALA A 94 1.98 -17.25 -3.74
N TRP A 95 0.84 -17.68 -4.30
CA TRP A 95 -0.47 -17.24 -3.85
C TRP A 95 -0.83 -17.77 -2.45
N GLY A 96 -0.29 -18.93 -2.06
CA GLY A 96 -0.45 -19.44 -0.69
C GLY A 96 0.21 -18.56 0.36
N MET A 97 1.43 -18.07 0.07
CA MET A 97 2.12 -17.13 0.97
C MET A 97 1.43 -15.76 1.02
N VAL A 98 0.98 -15.23 -0.12
CA VAL A 98 0.19 -13.98 -0.14
C VAL A 98 -1.07 -14.13 0.71
N ALA A 99 -1.86 -15.18 0.48
CA ALA A 99 -3.05 -15.46 1.28
C ALA A 99 -2.74 -15.64 2.77
N GLY A 100 -1.64 -16.33 3.10
CA GLY A 100 -1.15 -16.49 4.46
C GLY A 100 -0.82 -15.16 5.14
N THR A 101 -0.09 -14.27 4.46
CA THR A 101 0.22 -12.94 5.01
C THR A 101 -1.01 -12.07 5.21
N ILE A 102 -2.00 -12.14 4.30
CA ILE A 102 -3.27 -11.44 4.45
C ILE A 102 -4.04 -12.00 5.65
N LEU A 103 -4.13 -13.32 5.79
CA LEU A 103 -4.84 -13.97 6.88
C LEU A 103 -4.23 -13.60 8.23
N VAL A 104 -2.90 -13.67 8.36
CA VAL A 104 -2.21 -13.25 9.58
C VAL A 104 -2.47 -11.77 9.88
N SER A 105 -2.43 -10.91 8.86
CA SER A 105 -2.73 -9.47 9.03
C SER A 105 -4.16 -9.23 9.52
N ILE A 106 -5.14 -9.98 8.99
CA ILE A 106 -6.54 -9.91 9.44
C ILE A 106 -6.65 -10.36 10.91
N VAL A 107 -6.03 -11.48 11.26
CA VAL A 107 -6.04 -12.01 12.63
C VAL A 107 -5.39 -11.02 13.60
N LEU A 108 -4.24 -10.44 13.24
CA LEU A 108 -3.56 -9.44 14.06
C LEU A 108 -4.40 -8.17 14.24
N ASN A 109 -5.07 -7.71 13.18
CA ASN A 109 -5.96 -6.55 13.27
C ASN A 109 -7.18 -6.85 14.17
N LEU A 110 -7.71 -8.08 14.14
CA LEU A 110 -8.80 -8.50 15.02
C LEU A 110 -8.36 -8.58 16.50
N LEU A 111 -7.16 -9.12 16.76
CA LEU A 111 -6.63 -9.29 18.12
C LEU A 111 -6.13 -7.98 18.73
N PHE A 112 -5.58 -7.10 17.90
CA PHE A 112 -5.02 -5.81 18.28
C PHE A 112 -5.69 -4.74 17.42
N PRO A 113 -6.92 -4.29 17.75
CA PRO A 113 -7.59 -3.24 16.99
C PRO A 113 -6.80 -1.93 17.05
N SER A 114 -6.86 -1.14 15.97
CA SER A 114 -6.25 0.19 15.92
C SER A 114 -6.80 1.08 17.04
N GLN A 115 -5.91 1.56 17.91
CA GLN A 115 -6.29 2.52 18.94
C GLN A 115 -6.43 3.89 18.29
N GLN A 116 -7.61 4.49 18.39
CA GLN A 116 -7.83 5.86 17.95
C GLN A 116 -7.18 6.80 18.96
N MET A 117 -6.08 7.44 18.57
CA MET A 117 -5.54 8.55 19.35
C MET A 117 -6.35 9.80 19.00
N GLU A 118 -7.23 10.20 19.90
CA GLU A 118 -7.92 11.48 19.83
C GLU A 118 -6.90 12.59 20.12
N VAL A 119 -6.34 13.18 19.07
CA VAL A 119 -5.49 14.37 19.21
C VAL A 119 -6.42 15.57 19.35
N ASN A 120 -6.73 15.92 20.59
CA ASN A 120 -7.55 17.08 20.90
C ASN A 120 -6.66 18.34 20.83
N THR A 121 -6.69 19.03 19.69
CA THR A 121 -5.99 20.31 19.53
C THR A 121 -6.90 21.45 20.01
N ALA A 122 -6.66 21.91 21.24
CA ALA A 122 -7.28 23.14 21.70
C ALA A 122 -6.60 24.33 21.01
N VAL A 123 -7.37 25.16 20.29
CA VAL A 123 -6.90 26.42 19.72
C VAL A 123 -7.39 27.55 20.61
N VAL A 124 -6.44 28.23 21.25
CA VAL A 124 -6.72 29.48 21.96
C VAL A 124 -6.91 30.56 20.90
N ASP A 125 -8.13 31.05 20.76
CA ASP A 125 -8.43 32.20 19.90
C ASP A 125 -7.75 33.46 20.49
N MET A 126 -7.37 34.42 19.65
CA MET A 126 -6.72 35.67 20.08
C MET A 126 -7.59 36.53 21.02
N ASN A 127 -8.88 36.20 21.12
CA ASN A 127 -9.83 36.81 22.06
C ASN A 127 -9.92 36.07 23.41
N GLY A 128 -9.06 35.09 23.69
CA GLY A 128 -9.06 34.32 24.94
C GLY A 128 -10.21 33.29 25.03
N ALA A 129 -10.99 33.13 23.98
CA ALA A 129 -11.98 32.06 23.86
C ALA A 129 -11.25 30.76 23.47
N LEU A 130 -11.37 29.73 24.30
CA LEU A 130 -10.89 28.39 23.95
C LEU A 130 -11.84 27.81 22.89
N SER A 131 -11.37 27.72 21.65
CA SER A 131 -12.10 27.09 20.56
C SER A 131 -11.48 25.72 20.29
N THR A 132 -12.30 24.67 20.30
CA THR A 132 -11.84 23.31 19.98
C THR A 132 -11.68 23.24 18.46
N ALA A 133 -10.44 23.31 17.96
CA ALA A 133 -10.19 22.97 16.57
C ALA A 133 -10.42 21.47 16.41
N GLY A 134 -11.15 21.09 15.36
CA GLY A 134 -11.73 19.76 15.17
C GLY A 134 -10.79 18.59 15.52
N SER A 135 -11.38 17.53 16.06
CA SER A 135 -10.68 16.29 16.35
C SER A 135 -10.21 15.63 15.06
N MET A 136 -8.90 15.66 14.80
CA MET A 136 -8.31 14.83 13.75
C MET A 136 -8.24 13.39 14.26
N HIS A 137 -9.15 12.54 13.77
CA HIS A 137 -9.07 11.10 13.97
C HIS A 137 -8.01 10.51 13.02
N ALA A 138 -6.76 10.52 13.46
CA ALA A 138 -5.72 9.71 12.82
C ALA A 138 -5.90 8.25 13.28
N SER A 139 -6.66 7.46 12.51
CA SER A 139 -6.69 6.00 12.68
C SER A 139 -5.35 5.43 12.24
N THR A 140 -4.36 5.45 13.14
CA THR A 140 -3.09 4.74 12.92
C THR A 140 -3.41 3.25 13.02
N GLY A 141 -2.92 2.44 12.08
CA GLY A 141 -3.08 0.99 12.17
C GLY A 141 -2.50 0.50 13.50
N SER A 142 -2.96 -0.65 13.97
CA SER A 142 -2.33 -1.27 15.13
C SER A 142 -0.84 -1.42 14.89
N ILE A 143 -0.02 -0.85 15.79
CA ILE A 143 1.44 -0.86 15.71
C ILE A 143 1.95 -2.30 15.48
N VAL A 144 1.26 -3.29 16.05
CA VAL A 144 1.56 -4.71 15.88
C VAL A 144 1.36 -5.16 14.42
N THR A 145 0.22 -4.82 13.82
CA THR A 145 -0.11 -5.17 12.43
C THR A 145 0.81 -4.44 11.45
N GLU A 146 1.08 -3.16 11.67
CA GLU A 146 2.01 -2.38 10.84
C GLU A 146 3.44 -2.92 10.96
N GLY A 147 3.89 -3.25 12.18
CA GLY A 147 5.18 -3.89 12.42
C GLY A 147 5.34 -5.24 11.73
N PHE A 148 4.27 -6.07 11.73
CA PHE A 148 4.26 -7.33 10.99
C PHE A 148 4.39 -7.12 9.48
N ASN A 149 3.62 -6.19 8.91
CA ASN A 149 3.68 -5.88 7.49
C ASN A 149 5.07 -5.38 7.07
N LEU A 150 5.68 -4.50 7.89
CA LEU A 150 7.04 -4.04 7.67
C LEU A 150 8.06 -5.18 7.76
N PHE A 151 7.89 -6.09 8.72
CA PHE A 151 8.74 -7.27 8.84
C PHE A 151 8.65 -8.16 7.60
N VAL A 152 7.43 -8.45 7.11
CA VAL A 152 7.22 -9.21 5.87
C VAL A 152 7.88 -8.50 4.69
N PHE A 153 7.72 -7.18 4.57
CA PHE A 153 8.37 -6.40 3.53
C PHE A 153 9.90 -6.50 3.59
N LEU A 154 10.49 -6.36 4.78
CA LEU A 154 11.93 -6.53 4.98
C LEU A 154 12.40 -7.93 4.60
N CYS A 155 11.64 -8.98 4.94
CA CYS A 155 11.94 -10.34 4.50
C CYS A 155 11.92 -10.45 2.97
N LEU A 156 10.94 -9.86 2.29
CA LEU A 156 10.83 -9.89 0.84
C LEU A 156 12.01 -9.20 0.13
N VAL A 157 12.48 -8.09 0.71
CA VAL A 157 13.61 -7.30 0.21
C VAL A 157 14.96 -7.96 0.50
N LEU A 158 15.16 -8.44 1.73
CA LEU A 158 16.47 -8.90 2.21
C LEU A 158 16.76 -10.37 1.88
N ILE A 159 15.75 -11.23 1.73
CA ILE A 159 15.97 -12.67 1.48
C ILE A 159 16.40 -12.89 0.01
N PRO A 160 17.42 -13.73 -0.25
CA PRO A 160 17.85 -14.03 -1.62
C PRO A 160 16.72 -14.70 -2.39
N SER A 161 16.53 -14.28 -3.65
CA SER A 161 15.86 -15.13 -4.63
C SER A 161 16.64 -16.44 -4.64
N ASP A 162 15.96 -17.58 -4.54
CA ASP A 162 16.52 -18.94 -4.55
C ASP A 162 16.85 -19.57 -3.19
N THR A 163 16.47 -18.94 -2.07
CA THR A 163 16.76 -19.50 -0.73
C THR A 163 16.07 -20.83 -0.49
N PHE A 164 14.84 -21.02 -0.99
CA PHE A 164 14.05 -22.25 -0.80
C PHE A 164 13.83 -23.03 -2.11
N GLY A 165 14.53 -22.65 -3.19
CA GLY A 165 14.48 -23.37 -4.45
C GLY A 165 15.08 -24.76 -4.29
N ASN A 166 14.28 -25.79 -4.53
CA ASN A 166 14.66 -27.18 -4.38
C ASN A 166 15.91 -27.49 -5.23
N LYS A 167 17.04 -27.79 -4.57
CA LYS A 167 18.27 -28.27 -5.22
C LYS A 167 18.11 -29.75 -5.61
N ASN A 168 17.08 -30.05 -6.41
CA ASN A 168 17.00 -31.32 -7.12
C ASN A 168 17.54 -31.09 -8.52
N THR A 169 18.84 -30.82 -8.59
CA THR A 169 19.61 -30.99 -9.82
C THR A 169 20.81 -31.84 -9.43
N THR A 170 20.50 -33.11 -9.20
CA THR A 170 21.39 -34.21 -9.57
C THR A 170 21.83 -34.00 -11.01
N ALA A 171 23.11 -33.73 -11.19
CA ALA A 171 23.91 -34.06 -12.37
C ALA A 171 25.32 -34.24 -11.77
N GLU A 172 25.78 -35.48 -11.55
CA GLU A 172 26.40 -36.34 -12.57
C GLU A 172 27.53 -35.62 -13.32
#